data_AF-A0A3L8SQC1-F1
#
_entry.id   AF-A0A3L8SQC1-F1
#
_cell.length_a   1.000
_cell.length_b   1.000
_cell.length_c   1.000
_cell.angle_alpha   90.00
_cell.angle_beta   90.00
_cell.angle_gamma   90.00
#
_symmetry.space_group_name_H-M   'P 1'
#
loop_
_entity.id
_entity.type
_entity.pdbx_description
1 polymer ?
#
loop_
_entity_poly.entity_id
_entity_poly.type
_entity_poly.pdbx_seq_one_letter_code
_entity_poly.pdbx_strand_id
1 'polypeptide(L)'
;MDAPRGERDPPDALQNRFHTERANKERRWQLLFTQYTVNPFHPVHMVARKPMSWHENIQEPIDDEFLNLLHRAAEVPRKKYSEPQTESQEIGWHTTPLVPFDHNDIRFYFPRQTTEITIHGYPAPRGEKHKD
;
A
#
# COMPACT_ATOMS: atom_id res chain seq x y z
N MET A 1 13.11 -22.75 -15.29
CA MET A 1 13.82 -23.84 -14.58
C MET A 1 12.78 -24.52 -13.70
N ASP A 2 12.23 -25.64 -14.14
CA ASP A 2 11.25 -26.40 -13.34
C ASP A 2 11.98 -27.28 -12.33
N ALA A 3 11.53 -27.24 -11.07
CA ALA A 3 12.11 -28.06 -10.00
C ALA A 3 11.92 -29.57 -10.30
N PRO A 4 12.88 -30.44 -9.91
CA PRO A 4 12.76 -31.87 -10.15
C PRO A 4 11.56 -32.39 -9.36
N ARG A 5 10.52 -32.85 -10.06
CA ARG A 5 9.42 -33.59 -9.46
C ARG A 5 10.02 -34.91 -8.96
N GLY A 6 10.27 -35.01 -7.65
CA GLY A 6 10.73 -36.25 -7.03
C GLY A 6 9.82 -37.42 -7.44
N GLU A 7 10.40 -38.60 -7.65
CA GLU A 7 9.65 -39.83 -7.92
C GLU A 7 8.58 -40.00 -6.83
N ARG A 8 7.31 -39.78 -7.20
CA ARG A 8 6.19 -40.12 -6.33
C ARG A 8 5.90 -41.58 -6.52
N ASP A 9 5.77 -42.31 -5.42
CA ASP A 9 5.31 -43.69 -5.44
C ASP A 9 4.05 -43.81 -6.31
N PRO A 10 3.93 -44.87 -7.13
CA PRO A 10 2.79 -45.04 -8.01
C PRO A 10 1.51 -44.97 -7.18
N PRO A 11 0.54 -44.11 -7.56
CA PRO A 11 -0.63 -43.87 -6.73
C PRO A 11 -1.41 -45.16 -6.54
N ASP A 12 -1.79 -45.44 -5.29
CA ASP A 12 -2.48 -46.68 -4.90
C ASP A 12 -3.65 -46.98 -5.86
N ALA A 13 -3.67 -48.19 -6.40
CA ALA A 13 -4.65 -48.61 -7.41
C ALA A 13 -6.08 -48.49 -6.88
N LEU A 14 -6.27 -48.68 -5.57
CA LEU A 14 -7.56 -48.50 -4.90
C LEU A 14 -7.97 -47.01 -4.86
N GLN A 15 -7.04 -46.14 -4.49
CA GLN A 15 -7.27 -44.69 -4.42
C GLN A 15 -7.61 -44.11 -5.80
N ASN A 16 -6.93 -44.56 -6.86
CA ASN A 16 -7.25 -44.16 -8.24
C ASN A 16 -8.67 -44.57 -8.65
N ARG A 17 -9.15 -45.74 -8.22
CA ARG A 17 -10.53 -46.19 -8.49
C ARG A 17 -11.54 -45.26 -7.83
N PHE A 18 -11.33 -44.89 -6.56
CA PHE A 18 -12.21 -43.93 -5.88
C PHE A 18 -12.23 -42.55 -6.54
N HIS A 19 -11.07 -42.03 -6.94
CA HIS A 19 -10.99 -40.75 -7.66
C HIS A 19 -11.72 -40.81 -9.01
N THR A 20 -11.58 -41.92 -9.73
CA THR A 20 -12.25 -42.13 -11.01
C THR A 20 -13.76 -42.22 -10.84
N GLU A 21 -14.24 -42.99 -9.87
CA GLU A 21 -15.68 -43.07 -9.55
C GLU A 21 -16.26 -41.71 -9.15
N ARG A 22 -15.54 -40.95 -8.33
CA ARG A 22 -15.95 -39.62 -7.89
C ARG A 22 -16.04 -38.66 -9.08
N ALA A 23 -15.01 -38.60 -9.92
CA ALA A 23 -15.01 -37.76 -11.12
C ALA A 23 -16.16 -38.14 -12.08
N ASN A 24 -16.47 -39.43 -12.21
CA ASN A 24 -17.58 -39.90 -13.04
C ASN A 24 -18.95 -39.55 -12.45
N LYS A 25 -19.11 -39.62 -11.13
CA LYS A 25 -20.34 -39.16 -10.44
C LYS A 25 -20.50 -37.66 -10.58
N GLU A 26 -19.45 -36.88 -10.32
CA GLU A 26 -19.46 -35.42 -10.46
C GLU A 26 -19.81 -35.02 -11.90
N ARG A 27 -19.20 -35.63 -12.93
CA ARG A 27 -19.56 -35.38 -14.34
C ARG A 27 -21.00 -35.76 -14.68
N ARG A 28 -21.53 -36.85 -14.10
CA ARG A 28 -22.91 -37.29 -14.35
C ARG A 28 -23.94 -36.32 -13.80
N TRP A 29 -23.64 -35.65 -12.69
CA TRP A 29 -24.57 -34.77 -11.97
C TRP A 29 -24.20 -33.28 -12.08
N GLN A 30 -23.15 -32.93 -12.83
CA GLN A 30 -22.80 -31.55 -13.13
C GLN A 30 -23.85 -30.95 -14.08
N LEU A 31 -24.73 -30.10 -13.53
CA LEU A 31 -25.59 -29.21 -14.31
C LEU A 31 -24.72 -28.13 -14.94
N LEU A 32 -24.13 -28.43 -16.10
CA LEU A 32 -23.43 -27.45 -16.92
C LEU A 32 -24.46 -26.62 -17.67
N PHE A 33 -24.78 -25.45 -17.14
CA PHE A 33 -25.48 -24.44 -17.90
C PHE A 33 -24.49 -23.91 -18.96
N THR A 34 -24.74 -24.19 -20.23
CA THR A 34 -23.89 -23.70 -21.33
C THR A 34 -24.34 -22.32 -21.81
N GLN A 35 -25.56 -21.93 -21.47
CA GLN A 35 -26.14 -20.64 -21.79
C GLN A 35 -26.43 -19.89 -20.49
N TYR A 36 -25.69 -18.82 -20.27
CA TYR A 36 -25.92 -17.88 -19.18
C TYR A 36 -26.45 -16.59 -19.79
N THR A 37 -27.64 -16.18 -19.38
CA THR A 37 -28.19 -14.87 -19.72
C THR A 37 -28.12 -14.00 -18.47
N VAL A 38 -27.59 -12.79 -18.61
CA VAL A 38 -27.65 -11.79 -17.55
C VAL A 38 -29.12 -11.51 -17.24
N ASN A 39 -29.50 -11.51 -15.95
CA ASN A 39 -30.88 -11.23 -15.54
C ASN A 39 -31.27 -9.80 -15.99
N PRO A 40 -32.23 -9.64 -16.90
CA PRO A 40 -32.62 -8.33 -17.43
C PRO A 40 -33.28 -7.42 -16.38
N PHE A 41 -33.75 -7.98 -15.26
CA PHE A 41 -34.37 -7.24 -14.16
C PHE A 41 -33.39 -6.88 -13.04
N HIS A 42 -32.13 -7.31 -13.15
CA HIS A 42 -31.07 -6.93 -12.21
C HIS A 42 -29.94 -6.28 -12.99
N PRO A 43 -29.79 -4.94 -12.92
CA PRO A 43 -28.70 -4.26 -13.60
C PRO A 43 -27.37 -4.82 -13.08
N VAL A 44 -26.56 -5.34 -13.99
CA VAL A 44 -25.16 -5.67 -13.69
C VAL A 44 -24.49 -4.34 -13.40
N HIS A 45 -24.21 -4.10 -12.13
CA HIS A 45 -23.42 -2.96 -11.72
C HIS A 45 -22.05 -3.12 -12.38
N MET A 46 -21.58 -2.08 -13.06
CA MET A 46 -20.24 -2.11 -13.63
C MET A 46 -19.26 -2.39 -12.49
N VAL A 47 -18.55 -3.52 -12.58
CA VAL A 47 -17.48 -3.83 -11.63
C VAL A 47 -16.45 -2.74 -11.81
N ALA A 48 -16.16 -2.01 -10.74
CA ALA A 48 -15.12 -0.99 -10.75
C ALA A 48 -13.83 -1.62 -11.26
N ARG A 49 -13.21 -0.95 -12.24
CA ARG A 49 -11.95 -1.38 -12.84
C ARG A 49 -10.88 -1.57 -11.76
N LYS A 50 -9.93 -2.46 -12.00
CA LYS A 50 -8.85 -2.68 -11.04
C LYS A 50 -7.99 -1.40 -11.02
N PRO A 51 -7.89 -0.70 -9.87
CA PRO A 51 -7.42 0.69 -9.82
C PRO A 51 -5.99 0.90 -10.32
N MET A 52 -5.18 -0.16 -10.38
CA MET A 52 -3.77 -0.11 -10.79
C MET A 52 -3.47 -1.07 -11.96
N SER A 53 -4.47 -1.54 -12.71
CA SER A 53 -4.22 -2.42 -13.86
C SER A 53 -3.59 -1.61 -14.99
N TRP A 54 -2.35 -1.96 -15.35
CA TRP A 54 -1.58 -1.28 -16.40
C TRP A 54 -2.35 -1.24 -17.73
N HIS A 55 -3.02 -2.34 -18.08
CA HIS A 55 -3.81 -2.48 -19.31
C HIS A 55 -5.12 -1.66 -19.29
N GLU A 56 -5.53 -1.20 -18.11
CA GLU A 56 -6.78 -0.47 -17.91
C GLU A 56 -6.59 1.03 -17.67
N ASN A 57 -5.36 1.46 -17.40
CA ASN A 57 -4.97 2.86 -17.30
C ASN A 57 -4.92 3.52 -18.69
N ILE A 58 -6.09 3.82 -19.24
CA ILE A 58 -6.21 4.70 -20.39
C ILE A 58 -5.82 6.10 -19.91
N GLN A 59 -4.75 6.66 -20.47
CA GLN A 59 -4.39 8.06 -20.20
C GLN A 59 -5.33 8.95 -21.01
N GLU A 60 -6.46 9.29 -20.39
CA GLU A 60 -7.32 10.35 -20.90
C GLU A 60 -6.63 11.70 -20.67
N PRO A 61 -6.71 12.64 -21.62
CA PRO A 61 -6.23 14.00 -21.39
C PRO A 61 -7.01 14.57 -20.20
N ILE A 62 -6.29 14.90 -19.13
CA ILE A 62 -6.91 15.41 -17.91
C ILE A 62 -7.47 16.80 -18.23
N ASP A 63 -8.73 17.01 -17.87
CA ASP A 63 -9.39 18.31 -18.01
C ASP A 63 -8.65 19.38 -17.18
N ASP A 64 -8.26 20.47 -17.83
CA ASP A 64 -7.56 21.58 -17.20
C ASP A 64 -8.38 22.21 -16.06
N GLU A 65 -9.72 22.22 -16.16
CA GLU A 65 -10.59 22.70 -15.08
C GLU A 65 -10.47 21.82 -13.84
N PHE A 66 -10.41 20.49 -14.03
CA PHE A 66 -10.24 19.53 -12.95
C PHE A 66 -8.86 19.64 -12.30
N LEU A 67 -7.80 19.83 -13.09
CA LEU A 67 -6.46 20.09 -12.57
C LEU A 67 -6.43 21.36 -11.73
N ASN A 68 -7.03 22.44 -12.21
CA ASN A 68 -7.13 23.70 -11.47
C ASN A 68 -7.91 23.53 -10.16
N LEU A 69 -8.97 22.73 -10.15
CA LEU A 69 -9.73 22.41 -8.94
C LEU A 69 -8.89 21.64 -7.93
N LEU A 70 -8.13 20.64 -8.38
CA LEU A 70 -7.21 19.89 -7.51
C LEU A 70 -6.11 20.78 -6.93
N HIS A 71 -5.52 21.64 -7.75
CA HIS A 71 -4.52 22.60 -7.31
C HIS A 71 -5.09 23.53 -6.24
N ARG A 72 -6.27 24.12 -6.49
CA ARG A 72 -6.99 24.94 -5.52
C ARG A 72 -7.29 24.17 -4.24
N ALA A 73 -7.70 22.90 -4.32
CA ALA A 73 -7.96 22.06 -3.16
C ALA A 73 -6.69 21.76 -2.35
N ALA A 74 -5.53 21.67 -3.00
CA ALA A 74 -4.24 21.44 -2.35
C ALA A 74 -3.60 22.71 -1.75
N GLU A 75 -4.12 23.91 -2.03
CA GLU A 75 -3.58 25.15 -1.47
C GLU A 75 -3.68 25.19 0.07
N VAL A 76 -2.68 25.82 0.69
CA VAL A 76 -2.62 26.04 2.14
C VAL A 76 -3.81 26.90 2.59
N PRO A 77 -4.45 26.60 3.74
CA PRO A 77 -5.61 27.35 4.24
C PRO A 77 -5.45 28.88 4.24
N ARG A 78 -4.24 29.37 4.54
CA ARG A 78 -3.92 30.80 4.57
C ARG A 78 -3.98 31.51 3.22
N LYS A 79 -3.89 30.76 2.10
CA LYS A 79 -4.13 31.29 0.75
C LYS A 79 -5.61 31.31 0.39
N LYS A 80 -6.39 30.41 0.99
CA LYS A 80 -7.83 30.22 0.71
C LYS A 80 -8.72 31.16 1.52
N TYR A 81 -8.36 31.41 2.77
CA TYR A 81 -9.18 32.14 3.74
C TYR A 81 -8.38 33.26 4.39
N SER A 82 -9.05 34.38 4.71
CA SER A 82 -8.46 35.50 5.44
C SER A 82 -8.19 35.17 6.91
N GLU A 83 -9.01 34.30 7.49
CA GLU A 83 -8.99 33.94 8.90
C GLU A 83 -9.16 32.41 9.08
N PRO A 84 -8.63 31.84 10.18
CA PRO A 84 -8.76 30.42 10.45
C PRO A 84 -10.23 30.04 10.63
N GLN A 85 -10.65 28.95 9.97
CA GLN A 85 -12.04 28.48 10.01
C GLN A 85 -12.29 27.44 11.11
N THR A 86 -11.22 26.91 11.70
CA THR A 86 -11.27 25.86 12.72
C THR A 86 -10.18 26.07 13.76
N GLU A 87 -10.40 25.62 14.99
CA GLU A 87 -9.42 25.71 16.08
C GLU A 87 -8.07 25.07 15.70
N SER A 88 -8.10 23.95 14.97
CA SER A 88 -6.87 23.31 14.48
C SER A 88 -6.08 24.20 13.51
N GLN A 89 -6.76 25.01 12.70
CA GLN A 89 -6.10 25.97 11.82
C GLN A 89 -5.53 27.15 12.59
N GLU A 90 -6.15 27.58 13.70
CA GLU A 90 -5.63 28.67 14.54
C GLU A 90 -4.21 28.36 15.05
N ILE A 91 -3.99 27.13 15.51
CA ILE A 91 -2.68 26.67 16.00
C ILE A 91 -1.60 26.80 14.91
N GLY A 92 -1.94 26.41 13.68
CA GLY A 92 -1.03 26.42 12.53
C GLY A 92 -1.11 27.67 11.67
N TRP A 93 -1.79 28.75 12.10
CA TRP A 93 -2.06 29.88 11.23
C TRP A 93 -0.82 30.74 10.97
N HIS A 94 0.02 30.90 12.00
CA HIS A 94 1.26 31.65 11.98
C HIS A 94 2.46 30.72 12.18
N THR A 95 2.84 29.97 11.15
CA THR A 95 3.98 29.03 11.20
C THR A 95 5.34 29.70 11.05
N THR A 96 5.40 30.92 10.52
CA THR A 96 6.65 31.66 10.38
C THR A 96 7.12 32.14 11.75
N PRO A 97 8.28 31.68 12.26
CA PRO A 97 8.77 32.09 13.56
C PRO A 97 9.11 33.59 13.56
N LEU A 98 8.91 34.25 14.71
CA LEU A 98 9.23 35.68 14.87
C LEU A 98 10.73 35.96 14.72
N VAL A 99 11.57 35.02 15.18
CA VAL A 99 13.02 35.06 15.00
C VAL A 99 13.38 34.01 13.95
N PRO A 100 14.02 34.38 12.83
CA PRO A 100 14.51 33.42 11.86
C PRO A 100 15.43 32.40 12.53
N PHE A 101 15.14 31.12 12.36
CA PHE A 101 15.94 30.06 12.94
C PHE A 101 17.09 29.71 11.99
N ASP A 102 18.30 30.13 12.34
CA ASP A 102 19.51 29.78 11.59
C ASP A 102 19.98 28.38 11.99
N HIS A 103 19.88 27.44 11.05
CA HIS A 103 20.32 26.07 11.25
C HIS A 103 21.85 25.93 11.12
N ASN A 104 22.56 26.97 10.69
CA ASN A 104 24.03 26.96 10.64
C ASN A 104 24.67 27.49 11.92
N ASP A 105 23.90 28.18 12.78
CA ASP A 105 24.42 28.69 14.04
C ASP A 105 24.53 27.56 15.06
N ILE A 106 25.74 27.02 15.18
CA ILE A 106 26.09 25.97 16.15
C ILE A 106 25.85 26.37 17.61
N ARG A 107 25.61 27.66 17.91
CA ARG A 107 25.29 28.12 19.27
C ARG A 107 23.85 27.80 19.67
N PHE A 108 22.95 27.66 18.70
CA PHE A 108 21.51 27.48 18.94
C PHE A 108 20.94 26.22 18.27
N TYR A 109 21.61 25.65 17.26
CA TYR A 109 21.18 24.45 16.58
C TYR A 109 22.00 23.21 16.98
N PHE A 110 21.42 22.39 17.86
CA PHE A 110 22.02 21.14 18.35
C PHE A 110 21.14 19.93 18.01
N PRO A 111 20.99 19.55 16.73
CA PRO A 111 20.23 18.36 16.38
C PRO A 111 20.91 17.12 16.94
N ARG A 112 20.13 16.14 17.39
CA ARG A 112 20.68 14.85 17.77
C ARG A 112 21.21 14.16 16.51
N GLN A 113 22.51 13.92 16.48
CA GLN A 113 23.14 13.15 15.40
C GLN A 113 23.21 11.68 15.80
N THR A 114 22.76 10.81 14.90
CA THR A 114 22.92 9.37 15.08
C THR A 114 24.27 8.94 14.51
N THR A 115 25.04 8.21 15.31
CA THR A 115 26.28 7.56 14.87
C THR A 115 26.04 6.08 14.63
N GLU A 116 26.94 5.39 13.92
CA GLU A 116 26.86 3.94 13.71
C GLU A 116 26.68 3.16 15.02
N ILE A 117 27.32 3.63 16.11
CA ILE A 117 27.19 3.05 17.44
C ILE A 117 25.76 3.18 17.98
N THR A 118 25.15 4.36 17.83
CA THR A 118 23.76 4.61 18.25
C THR A 118 22.74 3.84 17.38
N ILE A 119 23.04 3.68 16.09
CA ILE A 119 22.18 2.98 15.13
C ILE A 119 22.23 1.45 15.36
N HIS A 120 23.43 0.90 15.57
CA HIS A 120 23.64 -0.55 15.68
C HIS A 120 23.71 -1.07 17.12
N GLY A 121 23.64 -0.19 18.11
CA GLY A 121 23.54 -0.56 19.53
C GLY A 121 24.82 -1.22 20.08
N TYR A 122 25.99 -0.93 19.51
CA TYR A 122 27.25 -1.48 20.03
C TYR A 122 27.45 -1.03 21.48
N PRO A 123 27.58 -1.95 22.45
CA PRO A 123 27.81 -1.58 23.83
C PRO A 123 29.15 -0.84 23.93
N ALA A 124 29.15 0.33 24.58
CA ALA A 124 30.38 1.07 24.83
C ALA A 124 31.41 0.14 25.50
N PRO A 125 32.67 0.12 25.04
CA PRO A 125 33.68 -0.74 25.63
C PRO A 125 33.82 -0.37 27.10
N ARG A 126 33.41 -1.29 27.98
CA ARG A 126 33.63 -1.14 29.43
C ARG A 126 35.13 -1.24 29.63
N GLY A 127 35.75 -0.12 30.02
CA GLY A 127 37.18 -0.06 30.31
C GLY A 127 37.61 -1.24 31.18
N GLU A 128 38.73 -1.85 30.82
CA GLU A 128 39.27 -3.01 31.51
C GLU A 128 39.44 -2.66 32.99
N LYS A 129 38.76 -3.41 33.87
CA LYS A 129 39.05 -3.32 35.30
C LYS A 129 40.43 -3.93 35.49
N HIS A 130 41.41 -3.09 35.83
CA HIS A 130 42.71 -3.52 36.28
C HIS A 130 42.52 -4.55 37.39
N LYS A 131 43.05 -5.76 37.20
CA LYS A 131 43.13 -6.77 38.25
C LYS A 131 44.43 -6.50 39.00
N ASP A 132 44.29 -6.20 40.29
CA ASP A 132 45.37 -6.20 41.27
C ASP A 132 45.95 -7.62 41.45
#